data_AF-A0A948T1U2-F1
#
_entry.id   AF-A0A948T1U2-F1
#
_cell.length_a   1.000
_cell.length_b   1.000
_cell.length_c   1.000
_cell.angle_alpha   90.00
_cell.angle_beta   90.00
_cell.angle_gamma   90.00
#
_symmetry.space_group_name_H-M   'P 1'
#
loop_
_entity.id
_entity.type
_entity.pdbx_description
1 polymer ?
#
loop_
_entity_poly.entity_id
_entity_poly.type
_entity_poly.pdbx_seq_one_letter_code
_entity_poly.pdbx_strand_id
1 'polypeptide(L)'
;MKRWLMCVLLGMTLWLTGCSQGEIGNKMIVKAMYLDKMHEYVAHLVVLQAEPSADAGDAKEQLRVLTGEGESWFEALEQAQKSCTGTVFHGQNEMLLIGPNLQQEGVSLAANFLVSIDSGRPNMQVWGIDLSGQDFVNAVLETDFMHNLRQLSEETQLKSFLYQILQPEKGFVLPLISCPEEQLPRTEGLSLYIKDKPVAHWDQAKATLAALLMGQSQSSPSFELELSGETVQIQLSDPRFVYGVKQEGEKLVLDLRLVGRISSVTGTQGVVELLQDDATVQQLEQGIAQQMDWLIQQGFSEECDVFSLKARFANYSVTGMQRMKQQGTLFGTSCIDFSSELKIL
;
A
#
# COMPACT_ATOMS: atom_id res chain seq x y z
N MET A 1 -58.85 -38.19 14.07
CA MET A 1 -57.83 -38.03 12.99
C MET A 1 -57.20 -36.63 12.94
N LYS A 2 -57.96 -35.52 13.00
CA LYS A 2 -57.40 -34.14 12.98
C LYS A 2 -56.41 -33.79 14.10
N ARG A 3 -56.57 -34.33 15.32
CA ARG A 3 -55.69 -34.04 16.46
C ARG A 3 -54.30 -34.69 16.36
N TRP A 4 -54.20 -35.84 15.70
CA TRP A 4 -52.93 -36.57 15.55
C TRP A 4 -52.07 -35.94 14.45
N LEU A 5 -52.70 -35.49 13.35
CA LEU A 5 -52.04 -34.75 12.28
C LEU A 5 -51.42 -33.43 12.78
N MET A 6 -52.10 -32.75 13.73
CA MET A 6 -51.63 -31.49 14.31
C MET A 6 -50.42 -31.67 15.24
N CYS A 7 -50.33 -32.79 15.97
CA CYS A 7 -49.15 -33.11 16.78
C CYS A 7 -47.94 -33.51 15.93
N VAL A 8 -48.15 -34.21 14.81
CA VAL A 8 -47.07 -34.59 13.88
C VAL A 8 -46.55 -33.35 13.14
N LEU A 9 -47.42 -32.41 12.74
CA LEU A 9 -47.02 -31.13 12.14
C LEU A 9 -46.26 -30.23 13.12
N LEU A 10 -46.67 -30.15 14.40
CA LEU A 10 -45.91 -29.40 15.42
C LEU A 10 -44.54 -30.03 15.73
N GLY A 11 -44.44 -31.36 15.69
CA GLY A 11 -43.18 -32.08 15.88
C GLY A 11 -42.17 -31.85 14.74
N MET A 12 -42.64 -31.79 13.49
CA MET A 12 -41.79 -31.50 12.33
C MET A 12 -41.31 -30.03 12.29
N THR A 13 -42.11 -29.07 12.78
CA THR A 13 -41.66 -27.66 12.84
C THR A 13 -40.55 -27.43 13.86
N LEU A 14 -40.48 -28.24 14.92
CA LEU A 14 -39.40 -28.18 15.92
C LEU A 14 -38.07 -28.76 15.42
N TRP A 15 -38.08 -29.55 14.34
CA TRP A 15 -36.88 -30.09 13.70
C TRP A 15 -36.38 -29.22 12.53
N LEU A 16 -37.19 -28.23 12.10
CA LEU A 16 -36.83 -27.29 11.03
C LEU A 16 -36.22 -25.98 11.55
N THR A 17 -36.18 -25.76 12.85
CA THR A 17 -35.33 -24.71 13.45
C THR A 17 -33.92 -25.24 13.63
N GLY A 18 -33.29 -25.64 12.52
CA GLY A 18 -31.84 -25.79 12.40
C GLY A 18 -31.15 -24.42 12.39
N CYS A 19 -31.55 -23.52 13.29
CA CYS A 19 -30.75 -22.35 13.61
C CYS A 19 -29.55 -22.88 14.37
N SER A 20 -28.44 -23.13 13.66
CA SER A 20 -27.15 -23.22 14.33
C SER A 20 -26.99 -21.92 15.11
N GLN A 21 -27.16 -21.97 16.43
CA GLN A 21 -26.62 -20.98 17.34
C GLN A 21 -25.09 -21.10 17.25
N GLY A 22 -24.51 -20.73 16.11
CA GLY A 22 -23.12 -20.34 16.09
C GLY A 22 -23.06 -19.13 16.99
N GLU A 23 -22.38 -19.24 18.12
CA GLU A 23 -22.20 -18.18 19.11
C GLU A 23 -21.70 -16.92 18.41
N ILE A 24 -22.63 -16.02 18.03
CA ILE A 24 -22.29 -14.73 17.42
C ILE A 24 -21.39 -13.93 18.38
N GLY A 25 -21.51 -14.17 19.70
CA GLY A 25 -20.68 -13.57 20.74
C GLY A 25 -19.28 -14.17 20.93
N ASN A 26 -18.86 -15.19 20.18
CA ASN A 26 -17.53 -15.80 20.32
C ASN A 26 -16.68 -15.68 19.04
N LYS A 27 -17.02 -14.73 18.17
CA LYS A 27 -16.23 -14.41 16.97
C LYS A 27 -15.27 -13.27 17.27
N MET A 28 -14.02 -13.44 16.83
CA MET A 28 -12.98 -12.41 16.89
C MET A 28 -12.71 -11.90 15.48
N ILE A 29 -12.99 -10.63 15.23
CA ILE A 29 -12.87 -10.04 13.89
C ILE A 29 -11.45 -9.50 13.72
N VAL A 30 -10.69 -10.06 12.79
CA VAL A 30 -9.36 -9.57 12.45
C VAL A 30 -9.46 -8.24 11.73
N LYS A 31 -8.73 -7.23 12.21
CA LYS A 31 -8.63 -5.90 11.59
C LYS A 31 -7.29 -5.68 10.89
N ALA A 32 -6.22 -6.22 11.47
CA ALA A 32 -4.89 -6.16 10.90
C ALA A 32 -4.08 -7.40 11.26
N MET A 33 -3.08 -7.71 10.44
CA MET A 33 -2.06 -8.72 10.72
C MET A 33 -0.70 -8.05 10.69
N TYR A 34 0.14 -8.35 11.67
CA TYR A 34 1.56 -8.07 11.62
C TYR A 34 2.32 -9.36 11.39
N LEU A 35 3.27 -9.35 10.45
CA LEU A 35 4.17 -10.46 10.17
C LEU A 35 5.61 -9.98 10.21
N ASP A 36 6.46 -10.71 10.91
CA ASP A 36 7.91 -10.49 10.89
C ASP A 36 8.66 -11.82 10.96
N LYS A 37 9.97 -11.78 10.73
CA LYS A 37 10.84 -12.94 10.86
C LYS A 37 12.04 -12.58 11.72
N MET A 38 12.06 -13.08 12.95
CA MET A 38 13.22 -12.96 13.84
C MET A 38 14.06 -14.23 13.73
N HIS A 39 14.22 -14.97 14.83
CA HIS A 39 14.75 -16.35 14.77
C HIS A 39 13.70 -17.31 14.19
N GLU A 40 12.44 -17.09 14.55
CA GLU A 40 11.26 -17.79 14.06
C GLU A 40 10.32 -16.81 13.32
N TYR A 41 9.35 -17.36 12.60
CA TYR A 41 8.27 -16.57 12.00
C TYR A 41 7.34 -16.09 13.09
N VAL A 42 7.02 -14.80 13.10
CA VAL A 42 6.15 -14.18 14.11
C VAL A 42 4.92 -13.62 13.44
N ALA A 43 3.75 -13.93 14.03
CA ALA A 43 2.48 -13.40 13.59
C ALA A 43 1.70 -12.80 14.77
N HIS A 44 1.26 -11.55 14.60
CA HIS A 44 0.31 -10.92 15.50
C HIS A 44 -1.00 -10.61 14.77
N LEU A 45 -2.12 -11.05 15.33
CA LEU A 45 -3.46 -10.77 14.82
C LEU A 45 -4.13 -9.74 15.72
N VAL A 46 -4.42 -8.56 15.17
CA VAL A 46 -5.20 -7.54 15.85
C VAL A 46 -6.67 -7.87 15.66
N VAL A 47 -7.37 -8.18 16.74
CA VAL A 47 -8.76 -8.62 16.72
C VAL A 47 -9.66 -7.73 17.56
N LEU A 48 -10.88 -7.52 17.08
CA LEU A 48 -11.98 -6.98 17.87
C LEU A 48 -12.83 -8.14 18.40
N GLN A 49 -13.03 -8.16 19.70
CA GLN A 49 -13.91 -9.09 20.38
C GLN A 49 -15.09 -8.32 20.96
N ALA A 50 -16.32 -8.69 20.58
CA ALA A 50 -17.51 -8.12 21.20
C ALA A 50 -17.65 -8.65 22.63
N GLU A 51 -17.84 -7.76 23.60
CA GLU A 51 -18.24 -8.20 24.93
C GLU A 51 -19.70 -8.72 24.90
N PRO A 52 -20.00 -9.82 25.60
CA PRO A 52 -21.37 -10.27 25.77
C PRO A 52 -22.20 -9.20 26.49
N SER A 53 -23.07 -8.50 25.76
CA SER A 53 -24.05 -7.56 26.32
C SER A 53 -25.46 -8.09 26.15
N ALA A 54 -26.30 -7.89 27.16
CA ALA A 54 -27.74 -8.17 27.08
C ALA A 54 -28.47 -7.17 26.16
N ASP A 55 -27.83 -6.03 25.86
CA ASP A 55 -28.36 -4.98 25.00
C ASP A 55 -27.40 -4.75 23.81
N ALA A 56 -27.87 -5.00 22.59
CA ALA A 56 -27.05 -4.97 21.38
C ALA A 56 -26.52 -3.56 21.03
N GLY A 57 -27.11 -2.51 21.62
CA GLY A 57 -26.68 -1.12 21.44
C GLY A 57 -25.49 -0.68 22.30
N ASP A 58 -25.15 -1.44 23.35
CA ASP A 58 -24.13 -1.09 24.36
C ASP A 58 -22.94 -2.06 24.37
N ALA A 59 -22.85 -2.98 23.42
CA ALA A 59 -21.73 -3.92 23.33
C ALA A 59 -20.43 -3.15 23.05
N LYS A 60 -19.56 -3.08 24.06
CA LYS A 60 -18.21 -2.53 23.91
C LYS A 60 -17.34 -3.56 23.18
N GLU A 61 -16.66 -3.12 22.13
CA GLU A 61 -15.66 -3.93 21.44
C GLU A 61 -14.32 -3.78 22.18
N GLN A 62 -13.72 -4.90 22.56
CA GLN A 62 -12.39 -4.93 23.14
C GLN A 62 -11.35 -5.29 22.08
N LEU A 63 -10.33 -4.44 21.93
CA LEU A 63 -9.17 -4.71 21.09
C LEU A 63 -8.25 -5.72 21.80
N ARG A 64 -7.81 -6.74 21.07
CA ARG A 64 -6.84 -7.73 21.56
C ARG A 64 -5.81 -8.03 20.47
N VAL A 65 -4.63 -8.46 20.90
CA VAL A 65 -3.59 -8.98 20.01
C VAL A 65 -3.37 -10.46 20.31
N LEU A 66 -3.54 -11.31 19.31
CA LEU A 66 -3.21 -12.73 19.38
C LEU A 66 -1.82 -12.94 18.78
N THR A 67 -0.96 -13.66 19.48
CA THR A 67 0.46 -13.82 19.10
C THR A 67 0.80 -15.28 18.89
N GLY A 68 1.57 -15.56 17.85
CA GLY A 68 2.15 -16.88 17.61
C GLY A 68 3.50 -16.78 16.93
N GLU A 69 4.32 -17.78 17.18
CA GLU A 69 5.67 -17.98 16.69
C GLU A 69 5.80 -19.41 16.12
N GLY A 70 6.69 -19.63 15.16
CA GLY A 70 6.94 -20.98 14.67
C GLY A 70 7.95 -21.06 13.54
N GLU A 71 8.25 -22.28 13.10
CA GLU A 71 9.23 -22.54 12.04
C GLU A 71 8.67 -22.23 10.65
N SER A 72 7.37 -21.96 10.54
CA SER A 72 6.70 -21.51 9.32
C SER A 72 5.60 -20.49 9.60
N TRP A 73 5.21 -19.74 8.56
CA TRP A 73 4.05 -18.84 8.64
C TRP A 73 2.74 -19.56 9.02
N PHE A 74 2.60 -20.83 8.61
CA PHE A 74 1.46 -21.66 8.99
C PHE A 74 1.42 -21.90 10.49
N GLU A 75 2.53 -22.32 11.08
CA GLU A 75 2.64 -22.58 12.52
C GLU A 75 2.45 -21.31 13.33
N ALA A 76 3.08 -20.20 12.95
CA ALA A 76 2.94 -18.92 13.63
C ALA A 76 1.47 -18.43 13.64
N LEU A 77 0.78 -18.49 12.50
CA LEU A 77 -0.64 -18.13 12.44
C LEU A 77 -1.53 -19.12 13.19
N GLU A 78 -1.26 -20.42 13.10
CA GLU A 78 -2.04 -21.43 13.79
C GLU A 78 -1.92 -21.27 15.31
N GLN A 79 -0.70 -21.00 15.81
CA GLN A 79 -0.47 -20.75 17.24
C GLN A 79 -1.16 -19.45 17.70
N ALA A 80 -1.09 -18.39 16.90
CA ALA A 80 -1.82 -17.14 17.18
C ALA A 80 -3.33 -17.39 17.28
N GLN A 81 -3.90 -18.19 16.38
CA GLN A 81 -5.33 -18.51 16.42
C GLN A 81 -5.69 -19.41 17.61
N LYS A 82 -4.83 -20.37 17.97
CA LYS A 82 -4.99 -21.27 19.13
C LYS A 82 -4.82 -20.54 20.47
N SER A 83 -4.24 -19.34 20.50
CA SER A 83 -4.09 -18.54 21.72
C SER A 83 -5.42 -17.97 22.23
N CYS A 84 -6.53 -18.15 21.50
CA CYS A 84 -7.86 -17.72 21.88
C CYS A 84 -8.86 -18.87 21.90
N THR A 85 -9.93 -18.72 22.69
CA THR A 85 -11.02 -19.70 22.80
C THR A 85 -12.15 -19.47 21.78
N GLY A 86 -12.06 -18.41 20.99
CA GLY A 86 -13.09 -18.00 20.02
C GLY A 86 -12.75 -18.41 18.59
N THR A 87 -13.69 -18.18 17.67
CA THR A 87 -13.44 -18.38 16.24
C THR A 87 -12.89 -17.10 15.61
N VAL A 88 -11.67 -17.16 15.08
CA VAL A 88 -11.05 -16.04 14.37
C VAL A 88 -11.67 -15.88 12.98
N PHE A 89 -12.13 -14.67 12.67
CA PHE A 89 -12.80 -14.34 11.41
C PHE A 89 -12.00 -13.29 10.62
N HIS A 90 -11.48 -13.71 9.46
CA HIS A 90 -10.65 -12.91 8.55
C HIS A 90 -11.45 -12.14 7.47
N GLY A 91 -12.77 -12.04 7.61
CA GLY A 91 -13.62 -11.40 6.59
C GLY A 91 -13.43 -9.88 6.47
N GLN A 92 -12.88 -9.23 7.50
CA GLN A 92 -12.68 -7.77 7.56
C GLN A 92 -11.21 -7.38 7.76
N ASN A 93 -10.29 -8.24 7.33
CA ASN A 93 -8.87 -7.95 7.42
C ASN A 93 -8.48 -6.91 6.36
N GLU A 94 -8.14 -5.70 6.80
CA GLU A 94 -7.91 -4.54 5.92
C GLU A 94 -6.42 -4.24 5.74
N MET A 95 -5.56 -4.65 6.68
CA MET A 95 -4.16 -4.25 6.73
C MET A 95 -3.21 -5.42 7.03
N LEU A 96 -2.11 -5.46 6.28
CA LEU A 96 -0.95 -6.29 6.54
C LEU A 96 0.24 -5.38 6.84
N LEU A 97 0.82 -5.55 8.01
CA LEU A 97 1.98 -4.82 8.51
C LEU A 97 3.19 -5.75 8.46
N ILE A 98 4.25 -5.31 7.81
CA ILE A 98 5.48 -6.05 7.61
C ILE A 98 6.52 -5.48 8.57
N GLY A 99 7.01 -6.31 9.49
CA GLY A 99 8.06 -5.95 10.43
C GLY A 99 9.41 -5.71 9.76
N PRO A 100 10.37 -5.10 10.46
CA PRO A 100 11.62 -4.62 9.89
C PRO A 100 12.50 -5.73 9.33
N ASN A 101 12.52 -6.92 9.94
CA ASN A 101 13.36 -8.02 9.46
C ASN A 101 12.80 -8.61 8.16
N LEU A 102 11.49 -8.81 8.10
CA LEU A 102 10.81 -9.31 6.91
C LEU A 102 10.92 -8.34 5.72
N GLN A 103 10.93 -7.03 5.97
CA GLN A 103 11.21 -6.04 4.93
C GLN A 103 12.59 -6.25 4.28
N GLN A 104 13.61 -6.67 5.04
CA GLN A 104 14.95 -6.94 4.50
C GLN A 104 15.05 -8.32 3.84
N GLU A 105 14.37 -9.31 4.40
CA GLU A 105 14.44 -10.69 3.90
C GLU A 105 13.62 -10.91 2.63
N GLY A 106 12.49 -10.24 2.51
CA GLY A 106 11.58 -10.35 1.36
C GLY A 106 10.14 -10.57 1.81
N VAL A 107 9.22 -9.86 1.18
CA VAL A 107 7.80 -9.77 1.57
C VAL A 107 6.93 -10.76 0.78
N SER A 108 7.39 -11.18 -0.40
CA SER A 108 6.61 -11.99 -1.34
C SER A 108 6.28 -13.37 -0.78
N LEU A 109 7.15 -13.97 0.03
CA LEU A 109 6.86 -15.25 0.69
C LEU A 109 5.66 -15.15 1.64
N ALA A 110 5.60 -14.09 2.43
CA ALA A 110 4.47 -13.83 3.33
C ALA A 110 3.21 -13.54 2.52
N ALA A 111 3.30 -12.74 1.45
CA ALA A 111 2.17 -12.42 0.59
C ALA A 111 1.60 -13.67 -0.11
N ASN A 112 2.46 -14.52 -0.67
CA ASN A 112 2.08 -15.79 -1.31
C ASN A 112 1.39 -16.74 -0.33
N PHE A 113 1.95 -16.88 0.87
CA PHE A 113 1.34 -17.68 1.92
C PHE A 113 -0.05 -17.17 2.28
N LEU A 114 -0.21 -15.86 2.50
CA LEU A 114 -1.50 -15.27 2.86
C LEU A 114 -2.57 -15.45 1.79
N VAL A 115 -2.23 -15.42 0.51
CA VAL A 115 -3.20 -15.73 -0.57
C VAL A 115 -3.53 -17.21 -0.68
N SER A 116 -2.62 -18.10 -0.26
CA SER A 116 -2.88 -19.53 -0.23
C SER A 116 -3.86 -19.95 0.87
N ILE A 117 -4.15 -19.06 1.82
CA ILE A 117 -5.08 -19.28 2.93
C ILE A 117 -6.22 -18.24 2.92
N ASP A 118 -7.36 -18.55 3.53
CA ASP A 118 -8.52 -17.63 3.56
C ASP A 118 -8.31 -16.36 4.43
N SER A 119 -7.11 -16.16 4.97
CA SER A 119 -6.70 -15.01 5.79
C SER A 119 -6.20 -13.82 4.97
N GLY A 120 -5.68 -14.04 3.77
CA GLY A 120 -5.26 -12.98 2.86
C GLY A 120 -6.41 -12.47 1.99
N ARG A 121 -6.56 -11.16 1.91
CA ARG A 121 -7.46 -10.51 0.94
C ARG A 121 -6.63 -9.81 -0.12
N PRO A 122 -6.92 -9.98 -1.43
CA PRO A 122 -6.17 -9.30 -2.49
C PRO A 122 -6.08 -7.78 -2.29
N ASN A 123 -7.16 -7.15 -1.81
CA ASN A 123 -7.25 -5.70 -1.60
C ASN A 123 -6.84 -5.25 -0.18
N MET A 124 -6.23 -6.14 0.61
CA MET A 124 -5.61 -5.75 1.88
C MET A 124 -4.46 -4.79 1.61
N GLN A 125 -4.43 -3.67 2.32
CA GLN A 125 -3.32 -2.73 2.25
C GLN A 125 -2.09 -3.32 2.92
N VAL A 126 -0.91 -3.10 2.35
CA VAL A 126 0.35 -3.65 2.86
C VAL A 126 1.33 -2.55 3.11
N TRP A 127 1.84 -2.45 4.34
CA TRP A 127 2.78 -1.44 4.79
C TRP A 127 3.96 -2.05 5.51
N GLY A 128 5.14 -1.47 5.32
CA GLY A 128 6.31 -1.71 6.18
C GLY A 128 6.25 -0.78 7.39
N ILE A 129 6.49 -1.31 8.59
CA ILE A 129 6.58 -0.52 9.82
C ILE A 129 7.94 -0.72 10.49
N ASP A 130 8.43 0.29 11.20
CA ASP A 130 9.71 0.27 11.93
C ASP A 130 9.61 -0.34 13.34
N LEU A 131 8.46 -0.91 13.72
CA LEU A 131 8.24 -1.56 15.02
C LEU A 131 8.63 -3.05 15.01
N SER A 132 9.34 -3.47 16.05
CA SER A 132 9.52 -4.90 16.37
C SER A 132 8.20 -5.53 16.83
N GLY A 133 8.12 -6.86 16.86
CA GLY A 133 6.89 -7.56 17.24
C GLY A 133 6.36 -7.15 18.63
N GLN A 134 7.24 -7.06 19.62
CA GLN A 134 6.83 -6.66 20.98
C GLN A 134 6.45 -5.18 21.04
N ASP A 135 7.18 -4.30 20.36
CA ASP A 135 6.88 -2.86 20.34
C ASP A 135 5.54 -2.60 19.63
N PHE A 136 5.25 -3.36 18.58
CA PHE A 136 3.94 -3.36 17.92
C PHE A 136 2.82 -3.76 18.87
N VAL A 137 3.00 -4.85 19.63
CA VAL A 137 2.00 -5.29 20.63
C VAL A 137 1.75 -4.19 21.66
N ASN A 138 2.81 -3.58 22.19
CA ASN A 138 2.70 -2.51 23.17
C ASN A 138 1.98 -1.29 22.57
N ALA A 139 2.37 -0.86 21.37
CA ALA A 139 1.73 0.26 20.68
C ALA A 139 0.22 0.03 20.49
N VAL A 140 -0.19 -1.18 20.08
CA VAL A 140 -1.60 -1.53 19.88
C VAL A 140 -2.40 -1.58 21.17
N LEU A 141 -1.81 -2.05 22.28
CA LEU A 141 -2.53 -2.26 23.54
C LEU A 141 -2.51 -1.04 24.47
N GLU A 142 -1.47 -0.21 24.39
CA GLU A 142 -1.23 0.88 25.34
C GLU A 142 -1.58 2.26 24.76
N THR A 143 -1.84 2.36 23.44
CA THR A 143 -2.12 3.63 22.75
C THR A 143 -3.25 3.48 21.72
N ASP A 144 -3.67 4.61 21.12
CA ASP A 144 -4.63 4.64 20.00
C ASP A 144 -3.98 4.29 18.64
N PHE A 145 -2.91 3.48 18.63
CA PHE A 145 -2.11 3.18 17.44
C PHE A 145 -2.95 2.75 16.23
N MET A 146 -3.85 1.79 16.40
CA MET A 146 -4.69 1.29 15.30
C MET A 146 -5.66 2.33 14.75
N HIS A 147 -6.13 3.25 15.59
CA HIS A 147 -6.96 4.37 15.14
C HIS A 147 -6.12 5.35 14.32
N ASN A 148 -4.96 5.75 14.82
CA ASN A 148 -4.03 6.65 14.13
C ASN A 148 -3.53 6.05 12.80
N LEU A 149 -3.27 4.74 12.78
CA LEU A 149 -2.86 4.02 11.59
C LEU A 149 -3.97 3.97 10.53
N ARG A 150 -5.24 3.82 10.94
CA ARG A 150 -6.40 3.94 10.04
C ARG A 150 -6.57 5.35 9.51
N GLN A 151 -6.46 6.36 10.35
CA GLN A 151 -6.50 7.76 9.90
C GLN A 151 -5.40 8.05 8.88
N LEU A 152 -4.17 7.59 9.16
CA LEU A 152 -3.07 7.68 8.21
C LEU A 152 -3.37 6.93 6.91
N SER A 153 -4.10 5.80 6.93
CA SER A 153 -4.52 5.05 5.73
C SER A 153 -5.49 5.81 4.85
N GLU A 154 -6.34 6.61 5.48
CA GLU A 154 -7.32 7.45 4.79
C GLU A 154 -6.64 8.68 4.18
N GLU A 155 -5.68 9.26 4.90
CA GLU A 155 -4.94 10.47 4.49
C GLU A 155 -3.79 10.17 3.51
N THR A 156 -3.15 9.01 3.63
CA THR A 156 -1.98 8.65 2.81
C THR A 156 -2.37 8.44 1.35
N GLN A 157 -1.54 9.01 0.49
CA GLN A 157 -1.69 8.93 -0.97
C GLN A 157 -1.21 7.58 -1.50
N LEU A 158 -0.37 6.89 -0.72
CA LEU A 158 0.41 5.76 -1.18
C LEU A 158 -0.16 4.48 -0.61
N LYS A 159 -0.80 3.74 -1.50
CA LYS A 159 -1.42 2.45 -1.17
C LYS A 159 -0.75 1.37 -2.01
N SER A 160 -0.21 0.38 -1.32
CA SER A 160 0.15 -0.90 -1.91
C SER A 160 -0.80 -1.96 -1.39
N PHE A 161 -1.21 -2.85 -2.27
CA PHE A 161 -2.15 -3.92 -1.97
C PHE A 161 -1.49 -5.28 -2.15
N LEU A 162 -2.00 -6.28 -1.44
CA LEU A 162 -1.45 -7.63 -1.45
C LEU A 162 -1.26 -8.18 -2.88
N TYR A 163 -2.25 -7.98 -3.77
CA TYR A 163 -2.18 -8.48 -5.15
C TYR A 163 -1.05 -7.88 -5.99
N GLN A 164 -0.55 -6.70 -5.62
CA GLN A 164 0.56 -6.04 -6.33
C GLN A 164 1.90 -6.67 -5.96
N ILE A 165 2.05 -7.11 -4.70
CA ILE A 165 3.26 -7.79 -4.21
C ILE A 165 3.41 -9.18 -4.84
N LEU A 166 2.29 -9.85 -5.16
CA LEU A 166 2.27 -11.17 -5.81
C LEU A 166 2.78 -11.16 -7.27
N GLN A 167 3.20 -10.01 -7.80
CA GLN A 167 3.77 -9.90 -9.15
C GLN A 167 5.27 -9.55 -9.07
N PRO A 168 6.12 -10.37 -8.41
CA PRO A 168 7.52 -10.03 -8.15
C PRO A 168 8.33 -9.81 -9.44
N GLU A 169 7.89 -10.44 -10.55
CA GLU A 169 8.44 -10.28 -11.90
C GLU A 169 8.40 -8.82 -12.42
N LYS A 170 7.54 -7.98 -11.83
CA LYS A 170 7.41 -6.56 -12.17
C LYS A 170 8.07 -5.64 -11.15
N GLY A 171 8.64 -6.19 -10.07
CA GLY A 171 8.91 -5.41 -8.87
C GLY A 171 7.64 -4.87 -8.21
N PHE A 172 7.78 -4.36 -7.00
CA PHE A 172 6.70 -3.69 -6.28
C PHE A 172 7.26 -2.58 -5.38
N VAL A 173 6.39 -1.71 -4.90
CA VAL A 173 6.75 -0.70 -3.90
C VAL A 173 6.00 -0.96 -2.61
N LEU A 174 6.64 -0.70 -1.48
CA LEU A 174 6.05 -0.84 -0.14
C LEU A 174 6.09 0.53 0.56
N PRO A 175 4.93 1.11 0.93
CA PRO A 175 4.85 2.28 1.80
C PRO A 175 5.46 1.95 3.16
N LEU A 176 6.34 2.83 3.62
CA LEU A 176 7.00 2.72 4.92
C LEU A 176 6.38 3.71 5.90
N ILE A 177 6.13 3.24 7.12
CA ILE A 177 5.59 4.02 8.21
C ILE A 177 6.60 4.02 9.35
N SER A 178 6.96 5.22 9.79
CA SER A 178 7.71 5.42 11.01
C SER A 178 6.75 5.62 12.19
N CYS A 179 7.00 4.88 13.27
CA CYS A 179 6.20 4.80 14.48
C CYS A 179 7.03 5.21 15.71
N PRO A 180 7.38 6.50 15.85
CA PRO A 180 8.11 6.98 17.03
C PRO A 180 7.27 6.87 18.31
N GLU A 181 7.90 6.56 19.45
CA GLU A 181 7.22 6.30 20.74
C GLU A 181 6.28 7.44 21.20
N GLU A 182 6.67 8.71 20.99
CA GLU A 182 5.94 9.89 21.49
C GLU A 182 5.20 10.69 20.40
N GLN A 183 5.12 10.20 19.17
CA GLN A 183 4.46 10.94 18.07
C GLN A 183 3.53 10.06 17.25
N LEU A 184 2.65 10.69 16.48
CA LEU A 184 1.75 9.96 15.59
C LEU A 184 2.55 9.23 14.49
N PRO A 185 2.09 8.03 14.08
CA PRO A 185 2.66 7.34 12.92
C PRO A 185 2.63 8.24 11.69
N ARG A 186 3.71 8.22 10.91
CA ARG A 186 3.83 9.02 9.68
C ARG A 186 4.47 8.22 8.56
N THR A 187 4.14 8.56 7.32
CA THR A 187 4.80 7.97 6.15
C THR A 187 6.26 8.41 6.07
N GLU A 188 7.18 7.49 5.84
CA GLU A 188 8.60 7.79 5.62
C GLU A 188 8.95 7.84 4.13
N GLY A 189 8.16 7.17 3.29
CA GLY A 189 8.39 7.09 1.85
C GLY A 189 7.96 5.74 1.28
N LEU A 190 8.63 5.30 0.22
CA LEU A 190 8.47 4.00 -0.39
C LEU A 190 9.79 3.24 -0.40
N SER A 191 9.74 1.93 -0.24
CA SER A 191 10.84 1.05 -0.63
C SER A 191 10.48 0.33 -1.93
N LEU A 192 11.40 0.39 -2.90
CA LEU A 192 11.31 -0.37 -4.15
C LEU A 192 11.90 -1.77 -3.94
N TYR A 193 11.14 -2.78 -4.34
CA TYR A 193 11.54 -4.17 -4.32
C TYR A 193 11.69 -4.72 -5.74
N ILE A 194 12.83 -5.35 -6.02
CA ILE A 194 13.07 -6.11 -7.24
C ILE A 194 13.49 -7.51 -6.82
N LYS A 195 12.86 -8.55 -7.39
CA LYS A 195 13.09 -9.96 -7.00
C LYS A 195 13.00 -10.17 -5.47
N ASP A 196 12.01 -9.53 -4.86
CA ASP A 196 11.73 -9.60 -3.42
C ASP A 196 12.83 -9.05 -2.51
N LYS A 197 13.74 -8.22 -3.03
CA LYS A 197 14.76 -7.53 -2.23
C LYS A 197 14.56 -6.02 -2.30
N PRO A 198 14.68 -5.29 -1.18
CA PRO A 198 14.67 -3.84 -1.22
C PRO A 198 15.94 -3.36 -1.94
N VAL A 199 15.76 -2.55 -2.99
CA VAL A 199 16.87 -2.04 -3.81
C VAL A 199 17.03 -0.53 -3.76
N ALA A 200 15.96 0.20 -3.41
CA ALA A 200 15.98 1.64 -3.26
C ALA A 200 14.95 2.10 -2.22
N HIS A 201 15.24 3.23 -1.60
CA HIS A 201 14.30 4.00 -0.78
C HIS A 201 13.98 5.31 -1.50
N TRP A 202 12.70 5.62 -1.60
CA TRP A 202 12.17 6.86 -2.18
C TRP A 202 11.57 7.67 -1.05
N ASP A 203 12.22 8.78 -0.72
CA ASP A 203 11.72 9.76 0.26
C ASP A 203 10.31 10.27 -0.10
N GLN A 204 9.70 11.04 0.80
CA GLN A 204 8.35 11.55 0.60
C GLN A 204 8.15 12.29 -0.74
N ALA A 205 9.12 13.10 -1.17
CA ALA A 205 8.99 13.85 -2.42
C ALA A 205 8.92 12.93 -3.65
N LYS A 206 9.85 11.97 -3.72
CA LYS A 206 9.86 10.94 -4.78
C LYS A 206 8.64 10.04 -4.68
N ALA A 207 8.21 9.73 -3.47
CA ALA A 207 7.07 8.87 -3.22
C ALA A 207 5.77 9.51 -3.73
N THR A 208 5.57 10.82 -3.52
CA THR A 208 4.43 11.57 -4.08
C THR A 208 4.43 11.53 -5.62
N LEU A 209 5.57 11.79 -6.27
CA LEU A 209 5.67 11.74 -7.73
C LEU A 209 5.46 10.32 -8.28
N ALA A 210 6.00 9.32 -7.61
CA ALA A 210 5.78 7.91 -7.94
C ALA A 210 4.29 7.53 -7.79
N ALA A 211 3.60 7.98 -6.75
CA ALA A 211 2.17 7.78 -6.55
C ALA A 211 1.38 8.27 -7.78
N LEU A 212 1.66 9.50 -8.21
CA LEU A 212 1.04 10.11 -9.38
C LEU A 212 1.31 9.31 -10.66
N LEU A 213 2.55 8.85 -10.85
CA LEU A 213 2.92 8.05 -12.03
C LEU A 213 2.24 6.67 -12.03
N MET A 214 2.07 6.06 -10.85
CA MET A 214 1.29 4.82 -10.67
C MET A 214 -0.23 5.03 -10.83
N GLY A 215 -0.69 6.26 -11.08
CA GLY A 215 -2.09 6.61 -11.24
C GLY A 215 -2.86 6.72 -9.92
N GLN A 216 -2.15 6.77 -8.79
CA GLN A 216 -2.73 7.09 -7.50
C GLN A 216 -2.87 8.61 -7.44
N SER A 217 -4.08 9.12 -7.67
CA SER A 217 -4.34 10.56 -7.79
C SER A 217 -4.90 11.13 -6.50
N GLN A 218 -4.41 12.31 -6.15
CA GLN A 218 -5.05 13.23 -5.21
C GLN A 218 -5.54 14.47 -5.92
N SER A 219 -6.50 15.15 -5.28
CA SER A 219 -6.90 16.50 -5.70
C SER A 219 -5.78 17.53 -5.49
N SER A 220 -4.91 17.35 -4.48
CA SER A 220 -3.86 18.34 -4.16
C SER A 220 -2.59 17.78 -3.51
N PRO A 221 -1.79 16.97 -4.23
CA PRO A 221 -0.56 16.41 -3.68
C PRO A 221 0.51 17.50 -3.44
N SER A 222 1.34 17.30 -2.43
CA SER A 222 2.48 18.16 -2.13
C SER A 222 3.78 17.37 -1.98
N PHE A 223 4.89 18.02 -2.31
CA PHE A 223 6.23 17.46 -2.18
C PHE A 223 7.26 18.57 -2.03
N GLU A 224 8.42 18.22 -1.45
CA GLU A 224 9.55 19.13 -1.30
C GLU A 224 10.47 19.07 -2.52
N LEU A 225 11.05 20.21 -2.88
CA LEU A 225 12.05 20.33 -3.93
C LEU A 225 13.10 21.37 -3.53
N GLU A 226 14.36 21.13 -3.86
CA GLU A 226 15.42 22.12 -3.67
C GLU A 226 15.43 23.09 -4.85
N LEU A 227 15.20 24.38 -4.58
CA LEU A 227 15.26 25.48 -5.56
C LEU A 227 16.25 26.53 -5.08
N SER A 228 17.24 26.86 -5.92
CA SER A 228 18.24 27.89 -5.61
C SER A 228 18.93 27.77 -4.23
N GLY A 229 19.10 26.53 -3.73
CA GLY A 229 19.72 26.23 -2.44
C GLY A 229 18.77 26.32 -1.24
N GLU A 230 17.47 26.46 -1.47
CA GLU A 230 16.42 26.42 -0.45
C GLU A 230 15.46 25.25 -0.72
N THR A 231 15.07 24.52 0.32
CA THR A 231 14.00 23.53 0.22
C THR A 231 12.65 24.23 0.24
N VAL A 232 11.87 24.08 -0.83
CA VAL A 232 10.51 24.60 -0.95
C VAL A 232 9.49 23.46 -0.98
N GLN A 233 8.31 23.70 -0.44
CA GLN A 233 7.17 22.81 -0.57
C GLN A 233 6.31 23.26 -1.76
N ILE A 234 6.09 22.36 -2.71
CA ILE A 234 5.27 22.56 -3.90
C ILE A 234 3.95 21.84 -3.68
N GLN A 235 2.84 22.54 -3.92
CA GLN A 235 1.50 21.93 -3.96
C GLN A 235 0.95 22.00 -5.39
N LEU A 236 0.48 20.86 -5.88
CA LEU A 236 -0.17 20.77 -7.19
C LEU A 236 -1.68 20.73 -7.02
N SER A 237 -2.41 21.11 -8.07
CA SER A 237 -3.85 20.93 -8.20
C SER A 237 -4.18 20.27 -9.55
N ASP A 238 -5.11 19.31 -9.51
CA ASP A 238 -5.49 18.47 -10.64
C ASP A 238 -4.32 17.83 -11.43
N PRO A 239 -3.24 17.33 -10.78
CA PRO A 239 -2.12 16.77 -11.52
C PRO A 239 -2.49 15.43 -12.14
N ARG A 240 -2.03 15.21 -13.38
CA ARG A 240 -2.15 13.92 -14.07
C ARG A 240 -1.01 13.71 -15.04
N PHE A 241 -0.68 12.45 -15.27
CA PHE A 241 0.20 12.07 -16.36
C PHE A 241 -0.57 11.83 -17.65
N VAL A 242 -0.08 12.45 -18.72
CA VAL A 242 -0.51 12.19 -20.10
C VAL A 242 0.59 11.38 -20.78
N TYR A 243 0.18 10.30 -21.45
CA TYR A 243 1.09 9.37 -22.11
C TYR A 243 0.87 9.43 -23.61
N GLY A 244 1.94 9.63 -24.38
CA GLY A 244 1.95 9.54 -25.84
C GLY A 244 3.08 8.65 -26.30
N VAL A 245 2.83 7.70 -27.20
CA VAL A 245 3.91 6.93 -27.83
C VAL A 245 4.06 7.40 -29.27
N LYS A 246 5.28 7.80 -29.64
CA LYS A 246 5.65 8.18 -31.00
C LYS A 246 6.66 7.18 -31.56
N GLN A 247 6.63 7.01 -32.88
CA GLN A 247 7.64 6.23 -33.59
C GLN A 247 8.68 7.17 -34.19
N GLU A 248 9.94 7.01 -33.80
CA GLU A 248 11.09 7.74 -34.32
C GLU A 248 12.01 6.78 -35.07
N GLY A 249 11.83 6.69 -36.38
CA GLY A 249 12.48 5.69 -37.22
C GLY A 249 12.08 4.27 -36.80
N GLU A 250 13.04 3.48 -36.31
CA GLU A 250 12.79 2.12 -35.81
C GLU A 250 12.51 2.05 -34.30
N LYS A 251 12.61 3.17 -33.57
CA LYS A 251 12.41 3.23 -32.12
C LYS A 251 11.02 3.73 -31.77
N LEU A 252 10.48 3.24 -30.67
CA LEU A 252 9.34 3.85 -29.99
C LEU A 252 9.85 4.73 -28.86
N VAL A 253 9.26 5.90 -28.70
CA VAL A 253 9.57 6.81 -27.59
C VAL A 253 8.26 7.15 -26.89
N LEU A 254 8.25 6.98 -25.57
CA LEU A 254 7.14 7.34 -24.70
C LEU A 254 7.35 8.79 -24.24
N ASP A 255 6.53 9.69 -24.76
CA ASP A 255 6.33 11.03 -24.21
C ASP A 255 5.46 10.94 -22.95
N LEU A 256 6.06 11.26 -21.81
CA LEU A 256 5.46 11.25 -20.49
C LEU A 256 5.33 12.69 -19.98
N ARG A 257 4.10 13.20 -19.91
CA ARG A 257 3.85 14.60 -19.56
C ARG A 257 3.10 14.74 -18.24
N LEU A 258 3.71 15.40 -17.26
CA LEU A 258 3.00 15.84 -16.06
C LEU A 258 2.26 17.14 -16.35
N VAL A 259 0.94 17.09 -16.37
CA VAL A 259 0.08 18.27 -16.58
C VAL A 259 -0.70 18.57 -15.31
N GLY A 260 -0.90 19.85 -15.01
CA GLY A 260 -1.60 20.27 -13.79
C GLY A 260 -1.41 21.75 -13.54
N ARG A 261 -1.72 22.19 -12.32
CA ARG A 261 -1.41 23.54 -11.87
C ARG A 261 -0.63 23.55 -10.57
N ILE A 262 0.24 24.52 -10.39
CA ILE A 262 0.90 24.80 -9.11
C ILE A 262 -0.03 25.72 -8.33
N SER A 263 -0.54 25.24 -7.19
CA SER A 263 -1.44 26.02 -6.33
C SER A 263 -0.68 26.86 -5.31
N SER A 264 0.47 26.41 -4.86
CA SER A 264 1.35 27.15 -3.96
C SER A 264 2.78 26.62 -4.02
N VAL A 265 3.73 27.52 -3.77
CA VAL A 265 5.11 27.16 -3.44
C VAL A 265 5.47 27.91 -2.16
N THR A 266 5.92 27.18 -1.16
CA THR A 266 6.22 27.74 0.17
C THR A 266 7.67 27.44 0.53
N GLY A 267 8.48 28.49 0.72
CA GLY A 267 9.82 28.40 1.28
C GLY A 267 9.83 28.69 2.77
N THR A 268 11.04 28.78 3.34
CA THR A 268 11.29 29.10 4.76
C THR A 268 10.75 30.47 5.16
N GLN A 269 10.71 31.42 4.22
CA GLN A 269 10.20 32.79 4.45
C GLN A 269 8.71 32.98 4.10
N GLY A 270 8.01 31.90 3.72
CA GLY A 270 6.61 31.93 3.34
C GLY A 270 6.39 31.63 1.86
N VAL A 271 5.25 32.08 1.32
CA VAL A 271 4.86 31.80 -0.07
C VAL A 271 5.81 32.49 -1.05
N VAL A 272 6.34 31.72 -2.01
CA VAL A 272 7.20 32.18 -3.09
C VAL A 272 6.31 32.69 -4.23
N GLU A 273 6.46 33.95 -4.61
CA GLU A 273 5.77 34.51 -5.78
C GLU A 273 6.39 33.98 -7.08
N LEU A 274 5.78 32.93 -7.64
CA LEU A 274 6.24 32.29 -8.88
C LEU A 274 5.91 33.06 -10.16
N LEU A 275 4.92 33.97 -10.12
CA LEU A 275 4.29 34.54 -11.31
C LEU A 275 5.15 35.57 -12.09
N GLN A 276 6.33 35.93 -11.60
CA GLN A 276 7.12 37.03 -12.20
C GLN A 276 8.52 36.63 -12.68
N ASP A 277 8.95 35.38 -12.48
CA ASP A 277 10.31 34.95 -12.82
C ASP A 277 10.34 33.64 -13.61
N ASP A 278 10.46 33.76 -14.93
CA ASP A 278 10.63 32.63 -15.86
C ASP A 278 11.81 31.72 -15.45
N ALA A 279 12.86 32.26 -14.82
CA ALA A 279 13.99 31.46 -14.38
C ALA A 279 13.62 30.52 -13.22
N THR A 280 12.83 31.00 -12.25
CA THR A 280 12.33 30.18 -11.15
C THR A 280 11.41 29.07 -11.65
N VAL A 281 10.55 29.35 -12.63
CA VAL A 281 9.70 28.33 -13.26
C VAL A 281 10.53 27.26 -13.96
N GLN A 282 11.53 27.66 -14.75
CA GLN A 282 12.43 26.72 -15.42
C GLN A 282 13.21 25.85 -14.43
N GLN A 283 13.68 26.41 -13.31
CA GLN A 283 14.34 25.63 -12.26
C GLN A 283 13.40 24.60 -11.63
N LEU A 284 12.14 24.97 -11.39
CA LEU A 284 11.12 24.06 -10.87
C LEU A 284 10.84 22.91 -11.83
N GLU A 285 10.60 23.21 -13.10
CA GLU A 285 10.39 22.18 -14.13
C GLU A 285 11.60 21.25 -14.27
N GLN A 286 12.80 21.82 -14.24
CA GLN A 286 14.04 21.04 -14.28
C GLN A 286 14.21 20.15 -13.05
N GLY A 287 13.91 20.65 -11.85
CA GLY A 287 13.99 19.88 -10.61
C GLY A 287 13.00 18.71 -10.60
N ILE A 288 11.76 18.94 -11.03
CA ILE A 288 10.75 17.87 -11.21
C ILE A 288 11.25 16.85 -12.23
N ALA A 289 11.78 17.31 -13.38
CA ALA A 289 12.30 16.41 -14.41
C ALA A 289 13.43 15.53 -13.90
N GLN A 290 14.36 16.08 -13.12
CA GLN A 290 15.44 15.29 -12.53
C GLN A 290 14.92 14.21 -11.57
N GLN A 291 13.94 14.52 -10.72
CA GLN A 291 13.32 13.52 -9.84
C GLN A 291 12.59 12.43 -10.64
N MET A 292 11.87 12.83 -11.70
CA MET A 292 11.14 11.90 -12.56
C MET A 292 12.05 10.97 -13.36
N ASP A 293 13.11 11.51 -13.97
CA ASP A 293 14.11 10.73 -14.69
C ASP A 293 14.77 9.70 -13.76
N TRP A 294 15.12 10.12 -12.54
CA TRP A 294 15.66 9.22 -11.53
C TRP A 294 14.67 8.13 -11.15
N LEU A 295 13.41 8.47 -10.88
CA LEU A 295 12.36 7.50 -10.54
C LEU A 295 12.16 6.47 -11.65
N ILE A 296 12.07 6.92 -12.90
CA ILE A 296 11.90 6.06 -14.08
C ILE A 296 13.09 5.11 -14.21
N GLN A 297 14.32 5.58 -14.05
CA GLN A 297 15.52 4.73 -14.10
C GLN A 297 15.52 3.64 -13.02
N GLN A 298 14.97 3.91 -11.84
CA GLN A 298 14.86 2.92 -10.77
C GLN A 298 13.69 1.94 -11.00
N GLY A 299 12.52 2.46 -11.38
CA GLY A 299 11.26 1.71 -11.44
C GLY A 299 10.92 1.09 -12.80
N PHE A 300 11.73 1.29 -13.83
CA PHE A 300 11.53 0.74 -15.17
C PHE A 300 12.81 0.14 -15.74
N SER A 301 12.87 -1.19 -15.75
CA SER A 301 13.98 -1.99 -16.25
C SER A 301 13.49 -3.31 -16.84
N GLU A 302 14.41 -4.19 -17.23
CA GLU A 302 14.04 -5.53 -17.69
C GLU A 302 13.29 -6.31 -16.59
N GLU A 303 13.75 -6.18 -15.35
CA GLU A 303 13.28 -6.92 -14.17
C GLU A 303 12.25 -6.16 -13.32
N CYS A 304 11.94 -4.90 -13.68
CA CYS A 304 11.07 -4.02 -12.92
C CYS A 304 10.21 -3.16 -13.85
N ASP A 305 8.92 -3.03 -13.57
CA ASP A 305 8.01 -2.09 -14.24
C ASP A 305 6.88 -1.70 -13.28
N VAL A 306 7.24 -1.08 -12.16
CA VAL A 306 6.27 -0.68 -11.11
C VAL A 306 5.30 0.39 -11.60
N PHE A 307 5.66 1.10 -12.66
CA PHE A 307 4.83 2.14 -13.30
C PHE A 307 3.99 1.61 -14.48
N SER A 308 4.11 0.33 -14.84
CA SER A 308 3.41 -0.28 -15.98
C SER A 308 3.65 0.42 -17.33
N LEU A 309 4.86 0.96 -17.55
CA LEU A 309 5.24 1.67 -18.77
C LEU A 309 5.39 0.71 -19.96
N LYS A 310 5.77 -0.56 -19.74
CA LYS A 310 5.86 -1.58 -20.83
C LYS A 310 4.51 -1.70 -21.56
N ALA A 311 3.42 -1.64 -20.81
CA ALA A 311 2.07 -1.72 -21.36
C ALA A 311 1.74 -0.52 -22.28
N ARG A 312 2.30 0.66 -22.01
CA ARG A 312 2.09 1.86 -22.86
C ARG A 312 2.69 1.66 -24.25
N PHE A 313 3.90 1.13 -24.34
CA PHE A 313 4.51 0.75 -25.62
C PHE A 313 3.72 -0.35 -26.33
N ALA A 314 3.29 -1.38 -25.59
CA ALA A 314 2.55 -2.51 -26.16
C ALA A 314 1.19 -2.07 -26.75
N ASN A 315 0.50 -1.13 -26.11
CA ASN A 315 -0.76 -0.57 -26.60
C ASN A 315 -0.60 0.19 -27.91
N TYR A 316 0.57 0.77 -28.16
CA TYR A 316 0.89 1.41 -29.43
C TYR A 316 1.30 0.39 -30.50
N SER A 317 2.29 -0.45 -30.19
CA SER A 317 2.77 -1.50 -31.10
C SER A 317 3.47 -2.62 -30.33
N VAL A 318 2.80 -3.77 -30.21
CA VAL A 318 3.37 -4.99 -29.62
C VAL A 318 4.65 -5.40 -30.36
N THR A 319 4.62 -5.41 -31.70
CA THR A 319 5.78 -5.80 -32.52
C THR A 319 6.96 -4.85 -32.34
N GLY A 320 6.71 -3.53 -32.28
CA GLY A 320 7.74 -2.52 -32.05
C GLY A 320 8.38 -2.67 -30.67
N MET A 321 7.55 -2.83 -29.63
CA MET A 321 8.02 -3.06 -28.26
C MET A 321 8.88 -4.34 -28.17
N GLN A 322 8.44 -5.45 -28.77
CA GLN A 322 9.20 -6.71 -28.76
C GLN A 322 10.55 -6.57 -29.49
N ARG A 323 10.58 -5.83 -30.61
CA ARG A 323 11.85 -5.55 -31.31
C ARG A 323 12.80 -4.74 -30.43
N MET A 324 12.32 -3.68 -29.79
CA MET A 324 13.14 -2.89 -28.86
C MET A 324 13.65 -3.72 -27.67
N LYS A 325 12.81 -4.63 -27.15
CA LYS A 325 13.21 -5.56 -26.09
C LYS A 325 14.33 -6.48 -26.56
N GLN A 326 14.20 -7.10 -27.73
CA GLN A 326 15.23 -7.98 -28.31
C GLN A 326 16.55 -7.24 -28.59
N GLN A 327 16.48 -5.96 -28.94
CA GLN A 327 17.64 -5.11 -29.19
C GLN A 327 18.23 -4.49 -27.90
N GLY A 328 17.62 -4.72 -26.73
CA GLY A 328 18.05 -4.13 -25.47
C GLY A 328 17.83 -2.61 -25.37
N THR A 329 17.00 -2.02 -26.24
CA THR A 329 16.78 -0.56 -26.29
C THR A 329 15.52 -0.11 -25.55
N LEU A 330 14.63 -1.05 -25.18
CA LEU A 330 13.37 -0.74 -24.46
C LEU A 330 13.56 -0.13 -23.08
N PHE A 331 14.67 -0.42 -22.40
CA PHE A 331 14.96 0.07 -21.05
C PHE A 331 16.06 1.13 -21.03
N GLY A 332 16.43 1.66 -22.20
CA GLY A 332 17.43 2.71 -22.33
C GLY A 332 16.86 4.08 -21.95
N THR A 333 17.71 5.00 -21.52
CA THR A 333 17.31 6.37 -21.12
C THR A 333 16.66 7.18 -22.24
N SER A 334 16.86 6.80 -23.50
CA SER A 334 16.28 7.50 -24.67
C SER A 334 14.90 6.99 -25.09
N CYS A 335 14.27 6.08 -24.35
CA CYS A 335 12.97 5.52 -24.73
C CYS A 335 11.80 6.23 -24.04
N ILE A 336 12.07 7.05 -23.03
CA ILE A 336 11.07 7.84 -22.31
C ILE A 336 11.55 9.28 -22.29
N ASP A 337 10.75 10.17 -22.87
CA ASP A 337 10.94 11.61 -22.80
C ASP A 337 10.00 12.15 -21.72
N PHE A 338 10.52 12.67 -20.61
CA PHE A 338 9.70 13.34 -19.61
C PHE A 338 9.62 14.85 -19.88
N SER A 339 8.44 15.43 -19.68
CA SER A 339 8.28 16.88 -19.55
C SER A 339 7.16 17.24 -18.57
N SER A 340 7.20 18.46 -18.05
CA SER A 340 6.14 19.05 -17.25
C SER A 340 5.49 20.20 -18.02
N GLU A 341 4.16 20.28 -17.96
CA GLU A 341 3.36 21.40 -18.46
C GLU A 341 2.49 21.92 -17.31
N LEU A 342 3.15 22.42 -16.26
CA LEU A 342 2.48 22.93 -15.06
C LEU A 342 2.16 24.41 -15.22
N LYS A 343 0.90 24.79 -14.96
CA LYS A 343 0.47 26.19 -14.98
C LYS A 343 0.47 26.79 -13.58
N ILE A 344 0.94 28.02 -13.42
CA ILE A 344 0.83 28.72 -12.14
C ILE A 344 -0.57 29.34 -12.03
N LEU A 345 -1.20 29.19 -10.86
CA LEU A 345 -2.53 29.74 -10.55
C LEU A 345 -2.48 31.19 -10.08
#